data_AF-A0A5N6BVH0-F1
#
_entry.id   AF-A0A5N6BVH0-F1
#
_cell.length_a   1.000
_cell.length_b   1.000
_cell.length_c   1.000
_cell.angle_alpha   90.00
_cell.angle_beta   90.00
_cell.angle_gamma   90.00
#
_symmetry.space_group_name_H-M   'P 1'
#
loop_
_entity.id
_entity.type
_entity.pdbx_description
1 polymer ?
#
loop_
_entity_poly.entity_id
_entity_poly.type
_entity_poly.pdbx_seq_one_letter_code
_entity_poly.pdbx_strand_id
1 'polypeptide(L)'
;MTADRRQTAAEFGEAVNMSAAELERWLREERSKEVGDKPDGGESTGHESGRHIVAILRKHKSELDDEDYAHMRKVVGYVHRHLAQRPSGDVRETRWRYSLMNWGHDPMK
;
A
#
# COMPACT_ATOMS: atom_id res chain seq x y z
N MET A 1 -10.12 -20.11 9.29
CA MET A 1 -9.73 -18.76 9.76
C MET A 1 -8.22 -18.58 9.87
N THR A 2 -7.47 -19.47 10.54
CA THR A 2 -5.99 -19.33 10.67
C THR A 2 -5.22 -19.56 9.37
N ALA A 3 -5.61 -20.54 8.54
CA ALA A 3 -4.99 -20.78 7.23
C ALA A 3 -5.15 -19.57 6.28
N ASP A 4 -6.35 -18.98 6.27
CA ASP A 4 -6.70 -17.79 5.47
C ASP A 4 -5.91 -16.54 5.92
N ARG A 5 -5.72 -16.33 7.22
CA ARG A 5 -4.86 -15.26 7.75
C ARG A 5 -3.38 -15.46 7.36
N ARG A 6 -2.88 -16.69 7.39
CA ARG A 6 -1.50 -17.00 6.98
C ARG A 6 -1.28 -16.71 5.50
N GLN A 7 -2.22 -17.12 4.65
CA GLN A 7 -2.18 -16.82 3.23
C GLN A 7 -2.23 -15.31 2.97
N THR A 8 -3.15 -14.62 3.62
CA THR A 8 -3.27 -13.15 3.53
C THR A 8 -1.96 -12.45 3.90
N ALA A 9 -1.31 -12.86 4.99
CA ALA A 9 -0.03 -12.28 5.41
C ALA A 9 1.11 -12.57 4.42
N ALA A 10 1.12 -13.75 3.79
CA ALA A 10 2.11 -14.10 2.78
C ALA A 10 1.93 -13.24 1.52
N GLU A 11 0.71 -13.19 0.96
CA GLU A 11 0.39 -12.36 -0.21
C GLU A 11 0.65 -10.87 0.05
N PHE A 12 0.34 -10.39 1.25
CA PHE A 12 0.65 -9.02 1.65
C PHE A 12 2.16 -8.75 1.66
N GLY A 13 2.95 -9.70 2.17
CA GLY A 13 4.41 -9.61 2.17
C GLY A 13 5.03 -9.66 0.77
N GLU A 14 4.34 -10.25 -0.21
CA GLU A 14 4.74 -10.20 -1.63
C GLU A 14 4.33 -8.89 -2.30
N ALA A 15 3.15 -8.37 -1.96
CA ALA A 15 2.62 -7.14 -2.53
C ALA A 15 3.31 -5.87 -1.99
N VAL A 16 3.67 -5.82 -0.71
CA VAL A 16 4.29 -4.65 -0.06
C VAL A 16 5.80 -4.83 -0.02
N ASN A 17 6.52 -4.11 -0.90
CA ASN A 17 7.98 -4.19 -1.04
C ASN A 17 8.72 -2.96 -0.45
N MET A 18 7.98 -2.00 0.11
CA MET A 18 8.53 -0.89 0.88
C MET A 18 8.56 -1.23 2.36
N SER A 19 9.69 -0.98 3.03
CA SER A 19 9.75 -1.04 4.48
C SER A 19 8.89 0.06 5.11
N ALA A 20 8.49 -0.12 6.38
CA ALA A 20 7.74 0.88 7.13
C ALA A 20 8.41 2.26 7.09
N ALA A 21 9.75 2.30 7.20
CA ALA A 21 10.51 3.55 7.18
C ALA A 21 10.55 4.21 5.80
N GLU A 22 10.61 3.44 4.71
CA GLU A 22 10.55 3.98 3.34
C GLU A 22 9.17 4.53 3.03
N LEU A 23 8.12 3.78 3.36
CA LEU A 23 6.75 4.20 3.14
C LEU A 23 6.43 5.45 3.98
N GLU A 24 6.85 5.49 5.24
CA GLU A 24 6.66 6.66 6.09
C GLU A 24 7.36 7.92 5.55
N ARG A 25 8.58 7.79 5.00
CA ARG A 25 9.25 8.91 4.33
C ARG A 25 8.47 9.35 3.09
N TRP A 26 8.07 8.41 2.24
CA TRP A 26 7.29 8.69 1.05
C TRP A 26 5.98 9.43 1.36
N LEU A 27 5.25 8.99 2.39
CA LEU A 27 3.97 9.61 2.79
C LEU A 27 4.11 11.06 3.25
N ARG A 28 5.31 11.53 3.62
CA ARG A 28 5.53 12.93 4.01
C ARG A 28 5.64 13.87 2.81
N GLU A 29 5.96 13.33 1.63
CA GLU A 29 6.18 14.09 0.41
C GLU A 29 4.86 14.65 -0.17
N GLU A 30 4.92 15.83 -0.78
CA GLU A 30 3.73 16.44 -1.41
C GLU A 30 3.17 15.57 -2.54
N ARG A 31 4.05 14.92 -3.32
CA ARG A 31 3.66 14.02 -4.41
C ARG A 31 2.79 12.86 -3.93
N SER A 32 3.02 12.38 -2.70
CA SER A 32 2.20 11.35 -2.06
C SER A 32 0.80 11.87 -1.72
N LYS A 33 0.70 13.11 -1.21
CA LYS A 33 -0.57 13.75 -0.81
C LYS A 33 -1.44 14.19 -2.00
N GLU A 34 -0.84 14.33 -3.17
CA GLU A 34 -1.49 14.80 -4.41
C GLU A 34 -2.10 13.67 -5.27
N VAL A 35 -1.85 12.40 -4.94
CA VAL A 35 -2.29 11.25 -5.75
C VAL A 35 -3.36 10.41 -5.06
N GLY A 36 -4.20 9.76 -5.87
CA GLY A 36 -5.31 8.93 -5.42
C GLY A 36 -6.66 9.65 -5.32
N ASP A 37 -7.70 8.88 -5.04
CA ASP A 37 -9.08 9.36 -4.96
C ASP A 37 -9.31 10.13 -3.66
N LYS A 38 -9.96 11.29 -3.78
CA LYS A 38 -10.32 12.20 -2.67
C LYS A 38 -11.83 12.43 -2.66
N PRO A 39 -12.62 11.51 -2.06
CA PRO A 39 -14.08 11.59 -2.10
C PRO A 39 -14.63 12.94 -1.61
N ASP A 40 -14.01 13.52 -0.58
CA ASP A 40 -14.47 14.76 0.08
C ASP A 40 -13.44 15.91 -0.01
N GLY A 41 -12.50 15.85 -0.96
CA GLY A 41 -11.42 16.84 -1.10
C GLY A 41 -10.34 16.79 -0.01
N GLY A 42 -10.45 15.85 0.94
CA GLY A 42 -9.48 15.61 2.00
C GLY A 42 -8.29 14.76 1.57
N GLU A 43 -7.80 13.94 2.51
CA GLU A 43 -6.76 12.96 2.23
C GLU A 43 -7.23 11.89 1.25
N SER A 44 -6.32 11.39 0.40
CA SER A 44 -6.66 10.31 -0.51
C SER A 44 -6.73 8.95 0.19
N THR A 45 -7.62 8.08 -0.27
CA THR A 45 -7.75 6.71 0.29
C THR A 45 -6.44 5.93 0.25
N GLY A 46 -5.61 6.16 -0.79
CA GLY A 46 -4.30 5.53 -0.88
C GLY A 46 -3.33 6.05 0.17
N HIS A 47 -3.28 7.36 0.39
CA HIS A 47 -2.40 7.95 1.40
C HIS A 47 -2.78 7.49 2.82
N GLU A 48 -4.08 7.41 3.11
CA GLU A 48 -4.59 6.89 4.37
C GLU A 48 -4.21 5.41 4.55
N SER A 49 -4.40 4.60 3.49
CA SER A 49 -4.01 3.19 3.48
C SER A 49 -2.51 3.02 3.74
N GLY A 50 -1.66 3.87 3.16
CA GLY A 50 -0.23 3.87 3.43
C GLY A 50 0.11 4.01 4.91
N ARG A 51 -0.59 4.86 5.66
CA ARG A 51 -0.38 4.97 7.11
C ARG A 51 -0.80 3.71 7.86
N HIS A 52 -1.90 3.08 7.44
CA HIS A 52 -2.33 1.81 8.03
C HIS A 52 -1.30 0.70 7.74
N ILE A 53 -0.77 0.63 6.52
CA ILE A 53 0.33 -0.28 6.17
C ILE A 53 1.55 -0.05 7.07
N VAL A 54 1.96 1.20 7.31
CA VAL A 54 3.06 1.51 8.24
C VAL A 54 2.76 0.98 9.65
N ALA A 55 1.53 1.14 10.15
CA ALA A 55 1.14 0.61 11.45
C ALA A 55 1.20 -0.93 11.49
N ILE A 56 0.68 -1.60 10.46
CA ILE A 56 0.73 -3.06 10.32
C ILE A 56 2.17 -3.57 10.28
N LEU A 57 3.05 -2.94 9.49
CA LEU A 57 4.46 -3.34 9.36
C LEU A 57 5.26 -3.16 10.66
N ARG A 58 4.77 -2.34 11.60
CA ARG A 58 5.39 -2.12 12.92
C ARG A 58 4.84 -3.04 14.01
N LYS A 59 3.70 -3.71 13.78
CA LYS A 59 3.10 -4.66 14.72
C LYS A 59 3.83 -6.01 14.69
N HIS A 60 3.90 -6.69 15.83
CA HIS A 60 4.23 -8.10 15.89
C HIS A 60 3.05 -8.94 15.37
N LYS A 61 3.33 -10.13 14.83
CA LYS A 61 2.29 -11.04 14.29
C LYS A 61 1.18 -11.39 15.30
N SER A 62 1.48 -11.40 16.60
CA SER A 62 0.53 -11.66 17.68
C SER A 62 -0.40 -10.48 17.98
N GLU A 63 -0.07 -9.27 17.51
CA GLU A 63 -0.84 -8.04 17.72
C GLU A 63 -1.79 -7.75 16.54
N LEU A 64 -1.71 -8.53 15.45
CA LEU A 64 -2.55 -8.36 14.28
C LEU A 64 -3.98 -8.83 14.55
N ASP A 65 -4.92 -7.92 14.34
CA ASP A 65 -6.37 -8.17 14.50
C ASP A 65 -7.05 -8.42 13.14
N ASP A 66 -8.36 -8.70 13.18
CA ASP A 66 -9.14 -8.96 11.97
C ASP A 66 -9.21 -7.78 11.00
N GLU A 67 -9.13 -6.54 11.51
CA GLU A 67 -9.12 -5.33 10.70
C GLU A 67 -7.81 -5.21 9.93
N ASP A 68 -6.68 -5.51 10.56
CA ASP A 68 -5.38 -5.57 9.89
C ASP A 68 -5.41 -6.58 8.73
N TYR A 69 -5.93 -7.80 8.96
CA TYR A 69 -6.04 -8.80 7.89
C TYR A 69 -7.03 -8.38 6.80
N ALA A 70 -8.13 -7.72 7.14
CA ALA A 70 -9.05 -7.17 6.14
C ALA A 70 -8.35 -6.10 5.28
N HIS A 71 -7.57 -5.22 5.90
CA HIS A 71 -6.77 -4.22 5.20
C HIS A 71 -5.71 -4.84 4.31
N MET A 72 -4.98 -5.86 4.78
CA MET A 72 -3.99 -6.60 3.98
C MET A 72 -4.59 -7.13 2.67
N ARG A 73 -5.77 -7.76 2.72
CA ARG A 73 -6.46 -8.26 1.51
C ARG A 73 -6.82 -7.11 0.55
N LYS A 74 -7.26 -5.97 1.09
CA LYS A 74 -7.54 -4.77 0.29
C LYS A 74 -6.28 -4.28 -0.43
N VAL A 75 -5.14 -4.25 0.27
CA VAL A 75 -3.85 -3.83 -0.28
C VAL A 75 -3.39 -4.76 -1.40
N VAL A 76 -3.38 -6.07 -1.16
CA VAL A 76 -3.02 -7.08 -2.18
C VAL A 76 -3.87 -6.91 -3.43
N GLY A 77 -5.19 -6.82 -3.26
CA GLY A 77 -6.12 -6.64 -4.38
C GLY A 77 -5.88 -5.33 -5.13
N TYR A 78 -5.59 -4.24 -4.44
CA TYR A 78 -5.28 -2.96 -5.06
C TYR A 78 -3.98 -3.04 -5.88
N VAL A 79 -2.89 -3.47 -5.25
CA VAL A 79 -1.56 -3.56 -5.88
C VAL A 79 -1.61 -4.41 -7.16
N HIS A 80 -2.21 -5.60 -7.10
CA HIS A 80 -2.31 -6.49 -8.27
C HIS A 80 -3.10 -5.85 -9.43
N ARG A 81 -4.26 -5.24 -9.13
CA ARG A 81 -5.07 -4.57 -10.17
C ARG A 81 -4.37 -3.36 -10.75
N HIS A 82 -3.69 -2.56 -9.94
CA HIS A 82 -3.00 -1.35 -10.41
C HIS A 82 -1.73 -1.69 -11.20
N LEU A 83 -0.99 -2.74 -10.82
CA LEU A 83 0.14 -3.25 -11.59
C LEU A 83 -0.29 -3.75 -12.98
N ALA A 84 -1.44 -4.42 -13.09
CA ALA A 84 -1.98 -4.86 -14.38
C ALA A 84 -2.31 -3.69 -15.34
N GLN A 85 -2.46 -2.48 -14.80
CA GLN A 85 -2.75 -1.24 -15.55
C GLN A 85 -1.48 -0.41 -15.82
N ARG A 86 -0.30 -1.03 -15.78
CA ARG A 86 0.98 -0.33 -15.98
C ARG A 86 0.97 0.45 -17.31
N PRO A 87 1.20 1.78 -17.29
CA PRO A 87 1.29 2.57 -18.51
C PRO A 87 2.55 2.22 -19.31
N SER A 88 2.48 2.40 -20.62
CA SER A 88 3.65 2.28 -21.50
C SER A 88 4.65 3.42 -21.26
N GLY A 89 5.93 3.14 -21.44
CA GLY A 89 7.00 4.15 -21.36
C GLY A 89 7.63 4.27 -19.98
N ASP A 90 8.19 5.45 -19.69
CA ASP A 90 8.87 5.71 -18.43
C ASP A 90 7.87 5.99 -17.31
N VAL A 91 7.95 5.20 -16.25
CA VAL A 91 7.03 5.26 -15.11
C VAL A 91 7.62 5.95 -13.89
N ARG A 92 8.89 6.41 -13.96
CA ARG A 92 9.66 6.96 -12.83
C ARG A 92 8.93 8.02 -12.03
N GLU A 93 8.34 8.99 -12.71
CA GLU A 93 7.68 10.14 -12.07
C GLU A 93 6.21 10.25 -12.49
N THR A 94 5.45 9.19 -12.26
CA THR A 94 4.04 9.11 -12.70
C THR A 94 3.08 8.97 -11.53
N ARG A 95 1.86 9.49 -11.70
CA ARG A 95 0.76 9.29 -10.74
C ARG A 95 0.48 7.81 -10.49
N TRP A 96 0.67 6.96 -11.49
CA TRP A 96 0.54 5.49 -11.37
C TRP A 96 1.53 4.91 -10.34
N ARG A 97 2.82 5.23 -10.49
CA ARG A 97 3.86 4.77 -9.55
C ARG A 97 3.61 5.34 -8.15
N TYR A 98 3.36 6.63 -8.06
CA TYR A 98 3.11 7.30 -6.78
C TYR A 98 1.89 6.74 -6.05
N SER A 99 0.83 6.38 -6.79
CA SER A 99 -0.31 5.70 -6.21
C SER A 99 0.08 4.33 -5.66
N LEU A 100 0.82 3.50 -6.41
CA LEU A 100 1.33 2.21 -5.89
C LEU A 100 2.20 2.39 -4.64
N MET A 101 3.03 3.43 -4.59
CA MET A 101 3.87 3.73 -3.43
C MET A 101 3.04 4.14 -2.21
N ASN A 102 1.92 4.84 -2.37
CA ASN A 102 0.97 5.08 -1.27
C ASN A 102 0.41 3.77 -0.70
N TRP A 103 0.37 2.71 -1.51
CA TRP A 103 -0.05 1.36 -1.10
C TRP A 103 1.13 0.44 -0.74
N GLY A 104 2.32 1.01 -0.48
CA GLY A 104 3.49 0.27 0.00
C GLY A 104 4.23 -0.53 -1.07
N HIS A 105 3.91 -0.35 -2.36
CA HIS A 105 4.56 -1.01 -3.47
C HIS A 105 5.31 0.00 -4.35
N ASP A 106 6.62 -0.13 -4.47
CA ASP A 106 7.40 0.58 -5.48
C ASP A 106 7.71 -0.37 -6.65
N PRO A 107 7.11 -0.19 -7.84
CA PRO A 107 7.35 -1.02 -9.01
C PRO A 107 8.75 -0.85 -9.63
N MET A 108 9.58 0.03 -9.05
CA MET A 108 10.97 0.26 -9.46
C MET A 108 12.00 -0.33 -8.49
N LYS A 109 11.55 -1.09 -7.50
CA LYS A 109 12.42 -1.86 -6.60
C LYS A 109 12.71 -3.25 -7.11
#